data_AF-A0AB35XAA7-F1
#
_entry.id   AF-A0AB35XAA7-F1
#
_cell.length_a   1.000
_cell.length_b   1.000
_cell.length_c   1.000
_cell.angle_alpha   90.00
_cell.angle_beta   90.00
_cell.angle_gamma   90.00
#
_symmetry.space_group_name_H-M   'P 1'
#
loop_
_entity.id
_entity.type
_entity.pdbx_description
1 polymer ?
#
loop_
_entity_poly.entity_id
_entity_poly.type
_entity_poly.pdbx_seq_one_letter_code
_entity_poly.pdbx_strand_id
1 'polypeptide(L)'
;MESKSRQQELYALVEAMNTALDEQRWRRLPALHQQLMREFRVYEAAEASSDELQATKATLHAAFAALIERRTQRADSLKACMDNHQKHQEGVLAYSMINTISEQA
;
A
#
# COMPACT_ATOMS: atom_id res chain seq x y z
N MET A 1 -31.61 8.72 -0.60
CA MET A 1 -30.77 8.90 0.61
C MET A 1 -29.80 7.74 0.81
N GLU A 2 -30.20 6.50 0.52
CA GLU A 2 -29.31 5.33 0.68
C GLU A 2 -28.06 5.33 -0.21
N SER A 3 -28.13 5.84 -1.46
CA SER A 3 -26.98 5.93 -2.36
C SER A 3 -25.85 6.83 -1.82
N LYS A 4 -26.20 8.01 -1.30
CA LYS A 4 -25.24 8.94 -0.69
C LYS A 4 -24.59 8.38 0.58
N SER A 5 -25.35 7.63 1.40
CA SER A 5 -24.81 6.95 2.59
C SER A 5 -23.78 5.89 2.20
N ARG A 6 -24.06 5.10 1.15
CA ARG A 6 -23.13 4.08 0.65
C ARG A 6 -21.87 4.68 0.02
N GLN A 7 -21.99 5.81 -0.68
CA GLN A 7 -20.82 6.55 -1.18
C GLN A 7 -19.90 7.01 -0.04
N GLN A 8 -20.46 7.50 1.06
CA GLN A 8 -19.66 7.88 2.24
C GLN A 8 -18.96 6.67 2.88
N GLU A 9 -19.61 5.51 2.95
CA GLU A 9 -18.99 4.28 3.44
C GLU A 9 -17.83 3.81 2.54
N LEU A 10 -17.96 3.91 1.22
CA LEU A 10 -16.88 3.62 0.28
C LEU A 10 -15.68 4.55 0.49
N TYR A 11 -15.92 5.85 0.68
CA TYR A 11 -14.84 6.80 0.95
C TYR A 11 -14.19 6.58 2.32
N ALA A 12 -14.97 6.24 3.34
CA ALA A 12 -14.44 5.88 4.65
C ALA A 12 -13.55 4.62 4.58
N LEU A 13 -13.90 3.65 3.74
CA LEU A 13 -13.07 2.46 3.50
C LEU A 13 -11.75 2.80 2.79
N VAL A 14 -11.77 3.73 1.82
CA VAL A 14 -10.54 4.25 1.18
C VAL A 14 -9.67 4.97 2.20
N GLU A 15 -10.25 5.81 3.05
CA GLU A 15 -9.53 6.54 4.09
C GLU A 15 -8.91 5.57 5.10
N ALA A 16 -9.66 4.55 5.54
CA ALA A 16 -9.15 3.49 6.40
C ALA A 16 -7.99 2.71 5.76
N MET A 17 -8.00 2.51 4.44
CA MET A 17 -6.87 1.92 3.71
C MET A 17 -5.64 2.85 3.70
N ASN A 18 -5.83 4.16 3.57
CA ASN A 18 -4.74 5.14 3.68
C ASN A 18 -4.15 5.16 5.09
N THR A 19 -4.99 5.23 6.14
CA THR A 19 -4.53 5.17 7.53
C THR A 19 -3.80 3.86 7.83
N ALA A 20 -4.28 2.72 7.31
CA ALA A 20 -3.60 1.44 7.49
C ALA A 20 -2.23 1.38 6.81
N LEU A 21 -2.01 2.15 5.72
CA LEU A 21 -0.69 2.29 5.11
C LEU A 21 0.24 3.18 5.97
N ASP A 22 -0.28 4.30 6.46
CA ASP A 22 0.46 5.23 7.31
C ASP A 22 0.90 4.56 8.62
N GLU A 23 0.01 3.78 9.25
CA GLU A 23 0.30 2.99 10.46
C GLU A 23 1.13 1.71 10.18
N GLN A 24 1.51 1.45 8.93
CA GLN A 24 2.24 0.26 8.52
C GLN A 24 1.51 -1.07 8.79
N ARG A 25 0.18 -1.05 8.91
CA ARG A 25 -0.67 -2.22 9.25
C ARG A 25 -1.09 -2.98 8.00
N TRP A 26 -0.09 -3.48 7.28
CA TRP A 26 -0.28 -3.96 5.91
C TRP A 26 -1.10 -5.24 5.79
N ARG A 27 -1.10 -6.05 6.85
CA ARG A 27 -1.91 -7.27 6.93
C ARG A 27 -3.41 -6.97 6.85
N ARG A 28 -3.83 -5.73 7.17
CA ARG A 28 -5.24 -5.32 7.16
C ARG A 28 -5.71 -4.83 5.78
N LEU A 29 -4.79 -4.47 4.89
CA LEU A 29 -5.10 -3.93 3.56
C LEU A 29 -5.87 -4.90 2.65
N PRO A 30 -5.54 -6.20 2.57
CA PRO A 30 -6.30 -7.14 1.73
C PRO A 30 -7.76 -7.28 2.19
N ALA A 31 -8.00 -7.31 3.50
CA ALA A 31 -9.34 -7.40 4.07
C ALA A 31 -10.16 -6.12 3.79
N LEU A 32 -9.56 -4.94 3.97
CA LEU A 32 -10.19 -3.66 3.65
C LEU A 32 -10.52 -3.54 2.15
N HIS A 33 -9.62 -3.99 1.28
CA HIS A 33 -9.87 -4.03 -0.16
C HIS A 33 -11.03 -4.96 -0.52
N GLN A 34 -11.09 -6.16 0.06
CA GLN A 34 -12.21 -7.08 -0.17
C GLN A 34 -13.54 -6.50 0.30
N GLN A 35 -13.55 -5.81 1.45
CA GLN A 35 -14.73 -5.14 1.96
C GLN A 35 -15.19 -4.01 1.02
N LEU A 36 -14.26 -3.17 0.55
CA LEU A 36 -14.57 -2.10 -0.41
C LEU A 36 -15.14 -2.66 -1.72
N MET A 37 -14.56 -3.73 -2.25
CA MET A 37 -15.06 -4.37 -3.47
C MET A 37 -16.46 -4.97 -3.29
N ARG A 38 -16.77 -5.48 -2.10
CA ARG A 38 -18.09 -5.99 -1.78
C ARG A 38 -19.12 -4.87 -1.72
N GLU A 39 -18.84 -3.80 -0.99
CA GLU A 39 -19.74 -2.64 -0.90
C GLU A 39 -19.91 -1.95 -2.25
N PHE A 40 -18.85 -1.88 -3.05
CA PHE A 40 -18.90 -1.29 -4.38
C PHE A 40 -19.84 -2.08 -5.31
N ARG A 41 -19.84 -3.41 -5.25
CA ARG A 41 -20.78 -4.24 -6.02
C ARG A 41 -22.23 -4.05 -5.59
N VAL A 42 -22.47 -3.88 -4.29
CA VAL A 42 -23.81 -3.57 -3.76
C VAL A 42 -24.27 -2.18 -4.21
N TYR A 43 -23.35 -1.22 -4.27
CA TYR A 43 -23.61 0.11 -4.80
C TYR A 43 -23.90 0.07 -6.31
N GLU A 44 -23.08 -0.62 -7.11
CA GLU A 44 -23.27 -0.77 -8.55
C GLU A 44 -24.59 -1.46 -8.91
N ALA A 45 -25.03 -2.44 -8.13
CA ALA A 45 -26.32 -3.10 -8.33
C ALA A 45 -27.54 -2.24 -7.95
N ALA A 46 -27.35 -1.22 -7.11
CA ALA A 46 -28.42 -0.36 -6.62
C ALA A 46 -28.51 0.99 -7.37
N GLU A 47 -27.41 1.46 -7.96
CA GLU A 47 -27.35 2.73 -8.65
C GLU A 47 -27.80 2.60 -10.11
N ALA A 48 -28.90 3.27 -10.47
CA ALA A 48 -29.43 3.28 -11.85
C ALA A 48 -28.84 4.42 -12.71
N SER A 49 -28.17 5.40 -12.08
CA SER A 49 -27.57 6.55 -12.76
C SER A 49 -26.15 6.22 -13.22
N SER A 50 -25.96 6.10 -14.54
CA SER A 50 -24.64 5.82 -15.14
C SER A 50 -23.61 6.91 -14.85
N ASP A 51 -24.03 8.18 -14.74
CA ASP A 51 -23.12 9.31 -14.51
C ASP A 51 -22.57 9.31 -13.07
N GLU A 52 -23.42 9.04 -12.07
CA GLU A 52 -22.98 8.96 -10.67
C GLU A 52 -22.09 7.74 -10.43
N LEU A 53 -22.38 6.62 -11.10
CA LEU A 53 -21.53 5.44 -11.06
C LEU A 53 -20.14 5.72 -11.66
N GLN A 54 -20.09 6.44 -12.79
CA GLN A 54 -18.84 6.77 -13.46
C GLN A 54 -18.00 7.77 -12.66
N ALA A 55 -18.63 8.77 -12.03
CA ALA A 55 -17.95 9.69 -11.11
C ALA A 55 -17.35 8.94 -9.91
N THR A 56 -18.12 8.04 -9.28
CA THR A 56 -17.66 7.25 -8.14
C THR A 56 -16.51 6.31 -8.53
N LYS A 57 -16.59 5.66 -9.70
CA LYS A 57 -15.50 4.84 -10.25
C LYS A 57 -14.23 5.67 -10.48
N ALA A 58 -14.35 6.88 -11.04
CA ALA A 58 -13.20 7.75 -11.27
C ALA A 58 -12.51 8.15 -9.97
N THR A 59 -13.27 8.51 -8.93
CA THR A 59 -12.72 8.86 -7.61
C THR A 59 -12.03 7.66 -6.94
N LEU A 60 -12.64 6.47 -6.99
CA LEU A 60 -12.03 5.24 -6.47
C LEU A 60 -10.74 4.90 -7.24
N HIS A 61 -10.75 5.03 -8.56
CA HIS A 61 -9.57 4.77 -9.39
C HIS A 61 -8.41 5.72 -9.05
N ALA A 62 -8.69 7.01 -8.89
CA ALA A 62 -7.68 7.99 -8.47
C ALA A 62 -7.12 7.67 -7.08
N ALA A 63 -7.98 7.29 -6.13
CA ALA A 63 -7.54 6.88 -4.80
C ALA A 63 -6.65 5.62 -4.83
N PHE A 64 -7.01 4.62 -5.64
CA PHE A 64 -6.18 3.43 -5.83
C PHE A 64 -4.86 3.73 -6.53
N ALA A 65 -4.83 4.62 -7.51
CA ALA A 65 -3.59 5.05 -8.17
C ALA A 65 -2.62 5.68 -7.15
N ALA A 66 -3.11 6.58 -6.29
CA ALA A 66 -2.31 7.18 -5.22
C ALA A 66 -1.81 6.14 -4.20
N LEU A 67 -2.64 5.16 -3.85
CA LEU A 67 -2.27 4.04 -2.97
C LEU A 67 -1.15 3.17 -3.58
N ILE A 68 -1.22 2.89 -4.88
CA ILE A 68 -0.22 2.10 -5.61
C ILE A 68 1.11 2.87 -5.65
N GLU A 69 1.07 4.16 -6.00
CA GLU A 69 2.27 5.00 -6.08
C GLU A 69 3.01 5.08 -4.74
N ARG A 70 2.29 5.23 -3.62
CA ARG A 70 2.89 5.20 -2.28
C ARG A 70 3.53 3.84 -1.96
N ARG A 71 2.92 2.74 -2.41
CA ARG A 71 3.49 1.40 -2.24
C ARG A 71 4.74 1.19 -3.09
N THR A 72 4.78 1.69 -4.32
CA THR A 72 5.96 1.58 -5.19
C THR A 72 7.12 2.39 -4.61
N GLN A 73 6.89 3.64 -4.19
CA GLN A 73 7.92 4.47 -3.55
C GLN A 73 8.50 3.80 -2.29
N ARG A 74 7.66 3.12 -1.52
CA ARG A 74 8.11 2.36 -0.35
C ARG A 74 8.85 1.09 -0.71
N ALA A 75 8.45 0.37 -1.76
CA ALA A 75 9.18 -0.79 -2.26
C ALA A 75 10.59 -0.38 -2.71
N ASP A 76 10.72 0.77 -3.38
CA ASP A 76 12.01 1.34 -3.78
C ASP A 76 12.87 1.71 -2.57
N SER A 77 12.26 2.32 -1.54
CA SER A 77 12.93 2.64 -0.28
C SER A 77 13.40 1.39 0.46
N LEU A 78 12.58 0.32 0.47
CA LEU A 78 12.94 -0.96 1.09
C LEU A 78 14.09 -1.62 0.35
N LYS A 79 14.07 -1.59 -0.99
CA LYS A 79 15.15 -2.10 -1.83
C LYS A 79 16.46 -1.34 -1.57
N ALA A 80 16.42 -0.01 -1.49
CA ALA A 80 17.58 0.79 -1.13
C ALA A 80 18.12 0.46 0.27
N CYS A 81 17.23 0.18 1.24
CA CYS A 81 17.61 -0.26 2.57
C CYS A 81 18.28 -1.65 2.55
N MET A 82 17.74 -2.60 1.78
CA MET A 82 18.33 -3.93 1.61
C MET A 82 19.71 -3.86 0.94
N ASP A 83 19.86 -3.06 -0.12
CA ASP A 83 21.14 -2.87 -0.82
C ASP A 83 22.20 -2.26 0.11
N ASN A 84 21.81 -1.29 0.96
CA ASN A 84 22.72 -0.71 1.95
C ASN A 84 23.10 -1.72 3.04
N HIS A 85 22.13 -2.52 3.50
CA HIS A 85 22.38 -3.58 4.48
C HIS A 85 23.35 -4.64 3.92
N GLN A 86 23.17 -5.07 2.67
CA GLN A 86 24.06 -6.02 2.01
C GLN A 86 25.48 -5.48 1.91
N LYS A 87 25.65 -4.23 1.43
CA LYS A 87 26.97 -3.57 1.35
C LYS A 87 27.64 -3.46 2.72
N HIS A 88 26.88 -3.18 3.76
CA HIS A 88 27.41 -3.09 5.12
C HIS A 88 27.86 -4.45 5.66
N GLN A 89 27.09 -5.52 5.43
CA GLN A 89 27.49 -6.88 5.79
C GLN A 89 28.75 -7.32 5.03
N GLU A 90 28.82 -7.06 3.72
CA GLU A 90 30.02 -7.34 2.91
C GLU A 90 31.25 -6.58 3.44
N GLY A 91 31.09 -5.32 3.84
CA GLY A 91 32.16 -4.54 4.48
C GLY A 91 32.64 -5.15 5.80
N VAL A 92 31.72 -5.48 6.71
CA VAL A 92 32.06 -6.13 7.99
C VAL A 92 32.79 -7.46 7.78
N LEU A 93 32.33 -8.28 6.82
CA LEU A 93 32.98 -9.54 6.48
C LEU A 93 34.40 -9.31 5.93
N ALA A 94 34.59 -8.33 5.04
CA ALA A 94 35.91 -7.98 4.51
C ALA A 94 36.88 -7.51 5.61
N TYR A 95 36.43 -6.65 6.52
CA TYR A 95 37.23 -6.23 7.66
C TYR A 95 37.58 -7.40 8.59
N SER A 96 36.64 -8.31 8.85
CA SER A 96 36.91 -9.50 9.67
C SER A 96 37.94 -10.43 9.04
N MET A 97 37.88 -10.66 7.72
CA MET A 97 38.87 -11.47 7.00
C MET A 97 40.26 -10.83 7.04
N ILE A 98 40.38 -9.52 6.80
CA ILE A 98 41.66 -8.81 6.88
C ILE A 98 42.25 -8.88 8.29
N ASN A 99 41.41 -8.77 9.33
CA ASN A 99 41.87 -8.86 10.71
C ASN A 99 42.39 -10.28 11.02
N THR A 100 41.69 -11.33 10.58
CA THR A 100 42.16 -12.72 10.76
C THR A 100 43.43 -13.04 9.98
N ILE A 101 43.64 -12.44 8.80
CA ILE A 101 44.87 -12.61 8.01
C ILE A 101 46.02 -11.82 8.65
N SER A 102 45.75 -10.61 9.15
CA SER A 102 46.76 -9.77 9.82
C SER A 102 47.17 -10.32 11.19
N GLU A 103 46.28 -11.01 11.90
CA GLU A 103 46.59 -11.67 13.18
C GLU A 103 47.37 -12.98 13.01
N GLN A 104 47.42 -13.55 11.80
CA GLN A 104 48.16 -14.78 11.47
C GLN A 104 49.54 -14.52 10.82
N ALA A 105 49.92 -13.26 10.58
CA ALA A 105 51.20 -12.85 10.00
C ALA A 105 52.15 -12.27 11.07
#